data_AF-A0A9E2EAJ5-F1
#
_entry.id   AF-A0A9E2EAJ5-F1
#
_cell.length_a   1.000
_cell.length_b   1.000
_cell.length_c   1.000
_cell.angle_alpha   90.00
_cell.angle_beta   90.00
_cell.angle_gamma   90.00
#
_symmetry.space_group_name_H-M   'P 1'
#
loop_
_entity.id
_entity.type
_entity.pdbx_description
1 polymer ?
#
loop_
_entity_poly.entity_id
_entity_poly.type
_entity_poly.pdbx_seq_one_letter_code
_entity_poly.pdbx_strand_id
1 'polypeptide(L)' 'MKKVLVLGKIVDAGLEILRAAPDVEYIELPQHAPDLMEHVPDADAIIVRMTAITAD' A
#
# COMPACT_ATOMS: atom_id res chain seq x y z
N MET A 1 12.66 5.64 8.99
CA MET A 1 11.25 5.39 8.66
C MET A 1 11.25 4.39 7.52
N LYS A 2 10.55 3.26 7.64
CA LYS A 2 10.40 2.27 6.56
C LYS A 2 9.22 2.71 5.68
N LYS A 3 9.44 2.79 4.37
CA LYS A 3 8.41 3.16 3.40
C LYS A 3 7.71 1.91 2.88
N VAL A 4 6.41 1.81 3.10
CA VAL A 4 5.55 0.70 2.63
C VAL A 4 4.60 1.22 1.56
N LEU A 5 4.64 0.61 0.38
CA LEU A 5 3.71 0.93 -0.69
C LEU A 5 2.53 -0.04 -0.69
N VAL A 6 1.31 0.48 -0.62
CA VAL A 6 0.07 -0.32 -0.62
C VAL A 6 -0.63 -0.12 -1.96
N LEU A 7 -0.69 -1.17 -2.78
CA LEU A 7 -1.32 -1.14 -4.10
C LEU A 7 -2.72 -1.75 -4.06
N GLY A 8 -3.71 -0.92 -4.37
CA GLY A 8 -5.12 -1.27 -4.34
C GLY A 8 -5.73 -1.21 -2.93
N LYS A 9 -7.01 -1.57 -2.81
CA LYS A 9 -7.72 -1.54 -1.53
C LYS A 9 -7.46 -2.80 -0.71
N ILE A 10 -6.71 -2.66 0.38
CA ILE A 10 -6.61 -3.69 1.43
C ILE A 10 -7.71 -3.50 2.49
N VAL A 11 -7.85 -4.47 3.39
CA VAL A 11 -8.83 -4.40 4.49
C VAL A 11 -8.38 -3.34 5.51
N ASP A 12 -9.32 -2.56 6.04
CA ASP A 12 -9.04 -1.45 6.99
C ASP A 12 -8.23 -1.90 8.21
N ALA A 13 -8.47 -3.10 8.73
CA ALA A 13 -7.68 -3.68 9.82
C ALA A 13 -6.18 -3.81 9.48
N GLY A 14 -5.84 -4.05 8.21
CA GLY A 14 -4.45 -4.04 7.76
C GLY A 14 -3.83 -2.65 7.76
N LEU A 15 -4.60 -1.62 7.38
CA LEU A 15 -4.16 -0.22 7.44
C LEU A 15 -3.97 0.26 8.88
N GLU A 16 -4.82 -0.19 9.80
CA GLU A 16 -4.68 0.12 11.23
C GLU A 16 -3.37 -0.42 11.81
N ILE A 17 -2.96 -1.63 11.40
CA ILE A 17 -1.66 -2.21 11.81
C ILE A 17 -0.50 -1.36 11.28
N LEU A 18 -0.55 -0.93 10.01
CA LEU A 18 0.47 -0.06 9.42
C LEU A 18 0.53 1.30 10.12
N ARG A 19 -0.63 1.89 10.46
CA ARG A 19 -0.72 3.17 11.17
C ARG A 19 -0.23 3.09 12.62
N ALA A 20 -0.40 1.93 13.26
CA ALA A 20 0.07 1.70 14.63
C ALA A 20 1.57 1.42 14.72
N ALA A 21 2.24 1.13 13.60
CA ALA A 21 3.68 0.90 13.57
C ALA A 21 4.45 2.24 13.58
N PRO A 22 5.22 2.54 14.64
CA PRO A 22 5.84 3.86 14.83
C PRO A 22 7.01 4.14 13.87
N ASP A 23 7.54 3.11 13.21
CA ASP A 23 8.66 3.20 12.28
C ASP A 23 8.24 3.02 10.82
N VAL A 24 6.94 2.99 10.52
CA VAL A 24 6.39 2.77 9.18
C VAL A 24 5.68 4.02 8.68
N GLU A 25 6.06 4.44 7.48
CA GLU A 25 5.30 5.36 6.64
C GLU A 25 4.70 4.54 5.51
N TYR A 26 3.40 4.68 5.25
CA TYR A 26 2.75 3.97 4.17
C TYR A 26 2.07 4.91 3.19
N ILE A 27 2.12 4.55 1.91
CA ILE A 27 1.48 5.28 0.80
C ILE A 27 0.49 4.33 0.14
N GLU A 28 -0.77 4.73 0.05
CA GLU A 28 -1.80 4.00 -0.68
C GLU A 28 -1.87 4.51 -2.12
N LEU A 29 -1.71 3.61 -3.09
CA LEU A 29 -1.88 3.89 -4.51
C LEU A 29 -2.99 3.00 -5.11
N PRO A 30 -3.69 3.46 -6.15
CA PRO A 30 -4.54 2.60 -6.96
C PRO A 30 -3.78 1.39 -7.54
N GLN A 31 -4.49 0.32 -7.85
CA GLN A 31 -3.91 -0.91 -8.42
C GLN A 31 -3.15 -0.66 -9.74
N HIS A 32 -3.57 0.35 -10.51
CA HIS A 32 -2.95 0.76 -11.77
C HIS A 32 -2.52 2.23 -11.73
N ALA A 33 -1.74 2.60 -10.71
CA ALA A 33 -1.14 3.92 -10.63
C ALA A 33 -0.08 4.09 -11.74
N PRO A 34 -0.23 5.05 -12.67
CA PRO A 34 0.76 5.29 -13.74
C PRO A 34 2.11 5.81 -13.20
N ASP A 35 2.07 6.43 -12.03
CA ASP A 35 3.19 6.95 -11.24
C ASP A 35 3.82 5.90 -10.30
N LEU A 36 3.33 4.65 -10.29
CA LEU A 36 3.84 3.56 -9.46
C LEU A 36 5.38 3.46 -9.50
N MET A 37 5.95 3.59 -10.69
CA MET A 37 7.39 3.44 -10.91
C MET A 37 8.23 4.55 -10.27
N GLU A 38 7.61 5.69 -9.90
CA GLU A 38 8.27 6.76 -9.15
C GLU A 38 8.42 6.41 -7.66
N HIS A 39 7.53 5.56 -7.14
CA HIS A 39 7.50 5.19 -5.72
C HIS A 39 8.24 3.89 -5.40
N VAL A 40 8.30 2.95 -6.36
CA VAL A 40 8.94 1.63 -6.18
C VAL A 40 10.42 1.71 -5.76
N PRO A 41 11.28 2.57 -6.34
CA PRO A 41 12.70 2.62 -5.99
C PRO A 41 12.98 2.96 -4.53
N ASP A 42 12.06 3.72 -3.91
CA ASP A 42 12.16 4.24 -2.56
C ASP A 42 11.41 3.38 -1.52
N ALA A 43 10.69 2.35 -1.95
CA ALA A 43 9.90 1.49 -1.07
C ALA A 43 10.76 0.38 -0.45
N ASP A 44 10.67 0.22 0.87
CA ASP A 44 11.27 -0.91 1.59
C ASP A 44 10.42 -2.18 1.47
N ALA A 45 9.11 -2.02 1.27
CA ALA A 45 8.17 -3.12 1.06
C ALA A 45 6.99 -2.69 0.19
N ILE A 46 6.40 -3.66 -0.51
CA ILE A 46 5.18 -3.47 -1.32
C ILE A 46 4.14 -4.49 -0.89
N ILE A 47 2.95 -4.01 -0.54
CA ILE A 47 1.76 -4.79 -0.28
C ILE A 47 0.87 -4.68 -1.50
N VAL A 48 0.63 -5.80 -2.18
CA VAL A 48 -0.23 -5.85 -3.37
C VAL A 48 -1.38 -6.80 -3.11
N ARG A 49 -2.61 -6.33 -3.35
CA ARG A 49 -3.76 -7.21 -3.45
C ARG A 49 -4.03 -7.55 -4.91
N MET A 50 -3.96 -8.83 -5.26
CA MET A 50 -4.20 -9.29 -6.63
C MET A 50 -5.69 -9.50 -6.98
N THR A 51 -6.55 -9.64 -5.98
CA THR A 51 -8.00 -9.80 -6.16
C THR A 51 -8.72 -8.46 -6.07
N ALA A 52 -9.46 -8.10 -7.13
CA ALA A 52 -10.35 -6.95 -7.10
C ALA A 52 -11.50 -7.19 -6.11
N ILE A 53 -11.81 -6.22 -5.24
CA ILE A 53 -13.12 -6.17 -4.59
C ILE A 53 -14.05 -5.46 -5.56
N THR A 54 -14.89 -6.21 -6.25
CA THR A 54 -16.08 -5.66 -6.89
C THR A 54 -17.19 -5.65 -5.85
N ALA A 55 -17.83 -4.51 -5.63
CA ALA A 55 -19.12 -4.49 -4.96
C ALA A 55 -20.14 -4.97 -6.02
N ASP A 56 -20.78 -6.10 -5.78
CA ASP A 56 -22.00 -6.48 -6.50
C ASP A 56 -23.17 -5.59 -6.04
#